data_AF-A0A934UGS5-F1
#
_entry.id   AF-A0A934UGS5-F1
#
_cell.length_a   1.000
_cell.length_b   1.000
_cell.length_c   1.000
_cell.angle_alpha   90.00
_cell.angle_beta   90.00
_cell.angle_gamma   90.00
#
_symmetry.space_group_name_H-M   'P 1'
#
loop_
_entity.id
_entity.type
_entity.pdbx_description
1 polymer ?
#
loop_
_entity_poly.entity_id
_entity_poly.type
_entity_poly.pdbx_seq_one_letter_code
_entity_poly.pdbx_strand_id
1 'polypeptide(L)'
;MLKHLPSLAALSLIAIGSQTFAQDTTTEETAPDAAQGEQATAPETAQDGQAAPAATSPDLDLGQPVSDGPKLGERYSKEKFGDWDLACIKTDGEKDPCSLLQILRDSSDNPVAEVSLFRIENGGQAAAGATVLVPLETLLPAQLTIAVDDAPGKRYNYSFCSPVGCAAQIGLTQEDVDAFKKGAKATVSLVPAPAPDQRINLSLSLNGFTAGFNAVDVLTE
;
A
#
# COMPACT_ATOMS: atom_id res chain seq x y z
N MET A 1 13.31 -14.08 56.04
CA MET A 1 12.25 -14.87 56.71
C MET A 1 11.04 -13.98 56.92
N LEU A 2 9.99 -14.14 56.11
CA LEU A 2 8.56 -13.87 56.38
C LEU A 2 7.84 -14.16 55.04
N LYS A 3 7.48 -15.41 54.80
CA LYS A 3 6.17 -16.06 55.03
C LYS A 3 5.14 -15.77 53.93
N HIS A 4 4.96 -16.81 53.11
CA HIS A 4 3.95 -17.06 52.09
C HIS A 4 2.50 -16.74 52.53
N LEU A 5 1.67 -16.33 51.57
CA LEU A 5 0.22 -16.59 51.57
C LEU A 5 -0.24 -17.02 50.15
N PRO A 6 -1.21 -17.97 50.02
CA PRO A 6 -1.43 -18.74 48.80
C PRO A 6 -2.64 -18.31 47.95
N SER A 7 -2.70 -18.94 46.77
CA SER A 7 -3.67 -18.94 45.68
C SER A 7 -5.16 -18.79 46.02
N LEU A 8 -5.86 -18.06 45.15
CA LEU A 8 -7.28 -18.27 44.83
C LEU A 8 -7.37 -18.58 43.34
N ALA A 9 -7.64 -19.85 43.04
CA ALA A 9 -8.03 -20.32 41.72
C ALA A 9 -9.54 -20.13 41.55
N ALA A 10 -9.97 -19.48 40.47
CA ALA A 10 -11.34 -19.51 40.00
C ALA A 10 -11.37 -20.22 38.64
N LEU A 11 -11.84 -21.48 38.67
CA LEU A 11 -12.19 -22.26 37.49
C LEU A 11 -13.55 -21.79 36.98
N SER A 12 -13.61 -21.35 35.71
CA SER A 12 -14.86 -21.18 34.98
C SER A 12 -14.82 -22.07 33.74
N LEU A 13 -15.52 -23.20 33.79
CA LEU A 13 -15.82 -24.07 32.65
C LEU A 13 -17.04 -23.51 31.89
N ILE A 14 -16.91 -23.23 30.60
CA ILE A 14 -18.04 -23.15 29.67
C ILE A 14 -17.72 -23.99 28.44
N ALA A 15 -18.67 -24.87 28.11
CA ALA A 15 -18.58 -25.93 27.13
C ALA A 15 -18.86 -25.47 25.68
N ILE A 16 -18.02 -26.00 24.79
CA ILE A 16 -18.26 -26.58 23.45
C ILE A 16 -19.58 -26.21 22.73
N GLY A 17 -19.41 -25.61 21.54
CA GLY A 17 -20.40 -25.62 20.47
C GLY A 17 -19.70 -25.60 19.11
N SER A 18 -19.43 -26.77 18.55
CA SER A 18 -18.96 -26.95 17.17
C SER A 18 -20.17 -27.20 16.26
N GLN A 19 -20.40 -26.33 15.27
CA GLN A 19 -21.25 -26.66 14.13
C GLN A 19 -20.37 -26.88 12.91
N THR A 20 -20.27 -28.14 12.54
CA THR A 20 -19.69 -28.66 11.30
C THR A 20 -20.84 -28.80 10.30
N PHE A 21 -20.74 -28.15 9.13
CA PHE A 21 -21.51 -28.53 7.96
C PHE A 21 -20.57 -29.24 6.96
N ALA A 22 -20.74 -30.56 6.87
CA ALA A 22 -20.52 -31.37 5.67
C ALA A 22 -21.95 -31.64 5.13
N GLN A 23 -22.29 -31.91 3.87
CA GLN A 23 -21.66 -32.51 2.70
C GLN A 23 -22.26 -31.77 1.47
N ASP A 24 -21.69 -31.79 0.27
CA ASP A 24 -21.97 -32.88 -0.67
C ASP A 24 -20.80 -33.11 -1.63
N THR A 25 -20.54 -34.39 -1.81
CA THR A 25 -19.61 -35.00 -2.75
C THR A 25 -20.40 -35.36 -4.00
N THR A 26 -19.97 -34.89 -5.16
CA THR A 26 -20.18 -35.63 -6.41
C THR A 26 -18.85 -35.71 -7.13
N THR A 27 -18.35 -36.94 -7.20
CA THR A 27 -17.29 -37.39 -8.11
C THR A 27 -17.96 -37.93 -9.36
N GLU A 28 -17.53 -37.45 -10.52
CA GLU A 28 -17.39 -38.19 -11.78
C GLU A 28 -16.76 -37.20 -12.78
N GLU A 29 -15.97 -37.53 -13.77
CA GLU A 29 -15.04 -38.61 -14.12
C GLU A 29 -14.45 -38.14 -15.47
N THR A 30 -13.25 -38.60 -15.77
CA THR A 30 -12.41 -38.17 -16.88
C THR A 30 -12.95 -38.56 -18.26
N ALA A 31 -12.55 -37.76 -19.27
CA ALA A 31 -12.62 -37.83 -20.74
C ALA A 31 -12.35 -39.23 -21.39
N PRO A 32 -12.19 -39.40 -22.74
CA PRO A 32 -12.29 -38.48 -23.90
C PRO A 32 -13.05 -39.08 -25.13
N ASP A 33 -13.21 -38.33 -26.23
CA ASP A 33 -12.86 -38.83 -27.58
C ASP A 33 -12.78 -37.71 -28.64
N ALA A 34 -11.83 -37.88 -29.56
CA ALA A 34 -11.69 -37.16 -30.81
C ALA A 34 -12.84 -37.56 -31.79
N ALA A 35 -13.07 -37.04 -33.00
CA ALA A 35 -12.23 -36.43 -34.00
C ALA A 35 -13.11 -35.81 -35.11
N GLN A 36 -12.59 -34.77 -35.76
CA GLN A 36 -12.55 -34.53 -37.22
C GLN A 36 -13.83 -34.26 -38.07
N GLY A 37 -13.62 -33.33 -39.01
CA GLY A 37 -14.46 -33.05 -40.20
C GLY A 37 -15.35 -31.82 -39.98
N GLU A 38 -15.43 -30.79 -40.82
CA GLU A 38 -14.99 -30.59 -42.20
C GLU A 38 -15.16 -29.08 -42.51
N GLN A 39 -14.30 -28.52 -43.36
CA GLN A 39 -14.48 -27.18 -43.94
C GLN A 39 -15.76 -27.08 -44.75
N ALA A 40 -16.50 -25.97 -44.65
CA ALA A 40 -17.06 -25.29 -45.83
C ALA A 40 -17.71 -23.93 -45.47
N THR A 41 -17.09 -22.88 -46.00
CA THR A 41 -17.73 -21.86 -46.84
C THR A 41 -18.82 -20.97 -46.22
N ALA A 42 -18.43 -19.72 -45.99
CA ALA A 42 -19.33 -18.58 -45.88
C ALA A 42 -20.24 -18.42 -47.12
N PRO A 43 -21.47 -17.92 -46.92
CA PRO A 43 -22.04 -16.99 -47.86
C PRO A 43 -22.27 -15.64 -47.18
N GLU A 44 -21.64 -14.63 -47.77
CA GLU A 44 -22.03 -13.24 -47.65
C GLU A 44 -23.43 -13.07 -48.29
N THR A 45 -24.41 -12.67 -47.50
CA THR A 45 -25.67 -12.10 -48.00
C THR A 45 -26.02 -10.90 -47.15
N ALA A 46 -25.83 -9.72 -47.74
CA ALA A 46 -26.49 -8.50 -47.33
C ALA A 46 -27.97 -8.60 -47.69
N GLN A 47 -28.88 -8.42 -46.72
CA GLN A 47 -30.17 -7.80 -46.96
C GLN A 47 -30.85 -7.34 -45.68
N ASP A 48 -31.34 -6.11 -45.75
CA ASP A 48 -32.23 -5.40 -44.83
C ASP A 48 -33.33 -6.27 -44.23
N GLY A 49 -33.61 -6.05 -42.95
CA GLY A 49 -34.81 -6.56 -42.30
C GLY A 49 -34.82 -6.31 -40.79
N GLN A 50 -35.45 -5.21 -40.39
CA GLN A 50 -36.02 -4.94 -39.06
C GLN A 50 -35.27 -5.49 -37.82
N ALA A 51 -34.52 -4.62 -37.14
CA ALA A 51 -34.25 -4.82 -35.71
C ALA A 51 -35.48 -4.38 -34.89
N ALA A 52 -35.86 -5.28 -33.98
CA ALA A 52 -37.00 -5.26 -33.06
C ALA A 52 -37.18 -3.93 -32.27
N PRO A 53 -38.40 -3.63 -31.77
CA PRO A 53 -38.64 -2.46 -30.95
C PRO A 53 -37.66 -2.46 -29.77
N ALA A 54 -36.91 -1.36 -29.62
CA ALA A 54 -36.06 -1.11 -28.48
C ALA A 54 -36.87 -1.37 -27.21
N ALA A 55 -36.53 -2.43 -26.48
CA ALA A 55 -37.05 -2.65 -25.14
C ALA A 55 -36.63 -1.43 -24.32
N THR A 56 -37.63 -0.64 -23.93
CA THR A 56 -37.49 0.51 -23.03
C THR A 56 -36.94 -0.01 -21.70
N SER A 57 -35.62 -0.04 -21.58
CA SER A 57 -34.97 -0.30 -20.30
C SER A 57 -35.17 0.96 -19.45
N PRO A 58 -35.72 0.84 -18.25
CA PRO A 58 -36.01 1.99 -17.41
C PRO A 58 -34.69 2.65 -17.00
N ASP A 59 -34.47 3.86 -17.50
CA ASP A 59 -33.75 4.96 -16.84
C ASP A 59 -32.52 4.57 -16.01
N LEU A 60 -31.59 3.84 -16.64
CA LEU A 60 -30.28 3.58 -16.05
C LEU A 60 -29.32 4.66 -16.54
N ASP A 61 -28.83 5.45 -15.60
CA ASP A 61 -27.76 6.42 -15.82
C ASP A 61 -26.50 5.68 -16.30
N LEU A 62 -26.11 5.97 -17.54
CA LEU A 62 -24.92 5.38 -18.18
C LEU A 62 -23.62 6.10 -17.80
N GLY A 63 -23.70 7.06 -16.87
CA GLY A 63 -22.62 7.96 -16.54
C GLY A 63 -22.31 8.91 -17.69
N GLN A 64 -21.45 9.88 -17.40
CA GLN A 64 -20.79 10.69 -18.42
C GLN A 64 -19.28 10.51 -18.23
N PRO A 65 -18.49 10.44 -19.32
CA PRO A 65 -17.05 10.37 -19.19
C PRO A 65 -16.54 11.65 -18.52
N VAL A 66 -16.00 11.53 -17.31
CA VAL A 66 -15.24 12.58 -16.66
C VAL A 66 -13.82 12.49 -17.20
N SER A 67 -13.44 13.40 -18.10
CA SER A 67 -12.11 13.44 -18.74
C SER A 67 -11.30 14.67 -18.35
N ASP A 68 -11.66 15.34 -17.26
CA ASP A 68 -10.85 16.43 -16.74
C ASP A 68 -9.68 15.80 -15.99
N GLY A 69 -8.45 16.10 -16.41
CA GLY A 69 -7.24 15.69 -15.71
C GLY A 69 -7.19 16.20 -14.26
N PRO A 70 -6.08 15.98 -13.54
CA PRO A 70 -5.95 16.39 -12.14
C PRO A 70 -6.29 17.87 -11.94
N LYS A 71 -7.10 18.18 -10.92
CA LYS A 71 -7.48 19.56 -10.57
C LYS A 71 -6.37 20.24 -9.78
N LEU A 72 -6.32 21.57 -9.77
CA LEU A 72 -5.36 22.31 -8.94
C LEU A 72 -5.44 21.86 -7.47
N GLY A 73 -4.29 21.51 -6.90
CA GLY A 73 -4.14 20.97 -5.55
C GLY A 73 -4.38 19.47 -5.42
N GLU A 74 -4.84 18.79 -6.47
CA GLU A 74 -5.07 17.34 -6.48
C GLU A 74 -3.75 16.58 -6.67
N ARG A 75 -3.55 15.55 -5.85
CA ARG A 75 -2.44 14.60 -6.01
C ARG A 75 -2.81 13.58 -7.09
N TYR A 76 -1.89 13.31 -8.01
CA TYR A 76 -2.06 12.30 -9.06
C TYR A 76 -0.79 11.43 -9.20
N SER A 77 -0.99 10.18 -9.63
CA SER A 77 0.09 9.26 -9.99
C SER A 77 0.59 9.61 -11.38
N LYS A 78 1.85 10.06 -11.47
CA LYS A 78 2.48 10.41 -12.75
C LYS A 78 3.12 9.20 -13.42
N GLU A 79 3.78 8.35 -12.63
CA GLU A 79 4.48 7.15 -13.09
C GLU A 79 4.65 6.15 -11.94
N LYS A 80 4.77 4.86 -12.26
CA LYS A 80 5.05 3.80 -11.29
C LYS A 80 6.41 3.16 -11.54
N PHE A 81 7.16 2.96 -10.46
CA PHE A 81 8.45 2.28 -10.45
C PHE A 81 8.39 1.09 -9.50
N GLY A 82 8.06 -0.09 -10.02
CA GLY A 82 7.82 -1.25 -9.17
C GLY A 82 6.69 -0.95 -8.17
N ASP A 83 7.01 -1.02 -6.89
CA ASP A 83 6.05 -0.76 -5.81
C ASP A 83 5.97 0.73 -5.41
N TRP A 84 6.73 1.60 -6.06
CA TRP A 84 6.75 3.04 -5.78
C TRP A 84 5.93 3.84 -6.79
N ASP A 85 5.23 4.86 -6.28
CA ASP A 85 4.45 5.80 -7.08
C ASP A 85 5.16 7.15 -7.12
N LEU A 86 5.39 7.69 -8.32
CA LEU A 86 5.79 9.09 -8.47
C LEU A 86 4.52 9.94 -8.40
N ALA A 87 4.18 10.38 -7.21
CA ALA A 87 2.97 11.14 -6.93
C ALA A 87 3.26 12.64 -6.97
N CYS A 88 2.56 13.36 -7.84
CA CYS A 88 2.71 14.80 -8.03
C CYS A 88 1.45 15.53 -7.59
N ILE A 89 1.58 16.81 -7.22
CA ILE A 89 0.44 17.67 -6.90
C ILE A 89 0.26 18.66 -8.04
N LYS A 90 -0.93 18.71 -8.63
CA LYS A 90 -1.20 19.66 -9.72
C LYS A 90 -1.13 21.09 -9.21
N THR A 91 -0.32 21.90 -9.87
CA THR A 91 -0.14 23.33 -9.61
C THR A 91 -0.46 24.15 -10.85
N ASP A 92 -0.47 25.47 -10.68
CA ASP A 92 -0.54 26.45 -11.77
C ASP A 92 0.82 26.69 -12.45
N GLY A 93 1.90 26.14 -11.89
CA GLY A 93 3.25 26.18 -12.45
C GLY A 93 3.45 25.25 -13.65
N GLU A 94 4.57 25.44 -14.35
CA GLU A 94 4.97 24.62 -15.51
C GLU A 94 5.32 23.18 -15.11
N LYS A 95 5.85 23.00 -13.89
CA LYS A 95 6.24 21.70 -13.36
C LYS A 95 5.61 21.47 -11.98
N ASP A 96 4.82 20.43 -11.89
CA ASP A 96 4.22 19.97 -10.64
C ASP A 96 5.28 19.34 -9.72
N PRO A 97 5.30 19.66 -8.42
CA PRO A 97 6.18 19.01 -7.46
C PRO A 97 5.76 17.56 -7.23
N CYS A 98 6.72 16.65 -7.32
CA CYS A 98 6.54 15.23 -7.16
C CYS A 98 7.31 14.68 -5.97
N SER A 99 6.73 13.66 -5.33
CA SER A 99 7.36 12.84 -4.30
C SER A 99 7.28 11.38 -4.70
N LEU A 100 8.27 10.58 -4.29
CA LEU A 100 8.22 9.14 -4.46
C LEU A 100 7.53 8.54 -3.23
N LEU A 101 6.47 7.79 -3.44
CA LEU A 101 5.51 7.42 -2.41
C LEU A 101 5.26 5.91 -2.40
N GLN A 102 5.08 5.34 -1.21
CA GLN A 102 4.54 4.01 -1.02
C GLN A 102 3.59 3.99 0.18
N ILE A 103 2.45 3.31 0.03
CA ILE A 103 1.52 3.02 1.12
C ILE A 103 1.88 1.68 1.73
N LEU A 104 2.15 1.68 3.02
CA LEU A 104 2.54 0.51 3.80
C LEU A 104 1.29 -0.12 4.39
N ARG A 105 1.19 -1.43 4.27
CA ARG A 105 0.02 -2.21 4.64
C ARG A 105 0.32 -3.22 5.73
N ASP A 106 -0.71 -3.57 6.50
CA ASP A 106 -0.64 -4.66 7.48
C ASP A 106 -0.78 -6.05 6.82
N SER A 107 -0.76 -7.10 7.62
CA SER A 107 -0.93 -8.49 7.16
C SER A 107 -2.30 -8.78 6.55
N SER A 108 -3.28 -7.91 6.77
CA SER A 108 -4.65 -8.02 6.25
C SER A 108 -4.86 -7.10 5.04
N ASP A 109 -3.77 -6.55 4.47
CA ASP A 109 -3.75 -5.62 3.35
C ASP A 109 -4.43 -4.27 3.61
N ASN A 110 -4.59 -3.85 4.87
CA ASN A 110 -5.11 -2.52 5.18
C ASN A 110 -3.99 -1.47 5.12
N PRO A 111 -4.23 -0.27 4.58
CA PRO A 111 -3.26 0.82 4.63
C PRO A 111 -3.07 1.31 6.07
N VAL A 112 -1.82 1.35 6.52
CA VAL A 112 -1.47 1.77 7.89
C VAL A 112 -0.59 3.02 7.88
N ALA A 113 0.39 3.11 7.00
CA ALA A 113 1.32 4.24 6.95
C ALA A 113 1.62 4.65 5.51
N GLU A 114 2.07 5.89 5.32
CA GLU A 114 2.57 6.40 4.04
C GLU A 114 4.03 6.82 4.22
N VAL A 115 4.89 6.38 3.31
CA VAL A 115 6.26 6.89 3.19
C VAL A 115 6.33 7.70 1.89
N SER A 116 6.75 8.95 1.99
CA SER A 116 7.02 9.81 0.84
C SER A 116 8.42 10.40 0.95
N LEU A 117 9.09 10.63 -0.18
CA LEU A 117 10.44 11.19 -0.21
C LEU A 117 10.68 12.08 -1.43
N PHE A 118 11.66 12.96 -1.29
CA PHE A 118 12.21 13.84 -2.33
C PHE A 118 13.73 13.91 -2.18
N ARG A 119 14.43 14.28 -3.26
CA ARG A 119 15.88 14.48 -3.21
C ARG A 119 16.21 15.88 -2.70
N ILE A 120 17.32 16.01 -2.01
CA ILE A 120 17.84 17.31 -1.56
C ILE A 120 19.22 17.51 -2.19
N GLU A 121 19.39 18.61 -2.91
CA GLU A 121 20.69 19.09 -3.34
C GLU A 121 21.23 20.07 -2.32
N ASN A 122 22.53 19.98 -2.02
CA ASN A 122 23.22 20.83 -1.02
C ASN A 122 22.66 20.71 0.42
N GLY A 123 21.93 19.66 0.75
CA GLY A 123 21.30 19.42 2.08
C GLY A 123 22.26 19.03 3.22
N GLY A 124 23.54 19.38 3.12
CA GLY A 124 24.58 18.99 4.07
C GLY A 124 24.76 17.47 4.13
N GLN A 125 24.33 16.84 5.24
CA GLN A 125 24.42 15.39 5.41
C GLN A 125 23.25 14.62 4.80
N ALA A 126 22.13 15.30 4.49
CA ALA A 126 20.95 14.68 3.92
C ALA A 126 21.01 14.72 2.38
N ALA A 127 21.00 13.55 1.77
CA ALA A 127 20.85 13.39 0.32
C ALA A 127 19.37 13.35 -0.11
N ALA A 128 18.47 13.05 0.84
CA ALA A 128 17.04 13.06 0.62
C ALA A 128 16.27 13.39 1.90
N GLY A 129 15.09 13.97 1.74
CA GLY A 129 14.12 14.14 2.80
C GLY A 129 13.01 13.11 2.63
N ALA A 130 12.57 12.51 3.73
CA ALA A 130 11.43 11.61 3.74
C ALA A 130 10.45 11.98 4.85
N THR A 131 9.16 11.80 4.59
CA THR A 131 8.10 11.88 5.58
C THR A 131 7.45 10.52 5.72
N VAL A 132 7.39 10.03 6.96
CA VAL A 132 6.61 8.84 7.30
C VAL A 132 5.40 9.28 8.11
N LEU A 133 4.21 9.16 7.52
CA LEU A 133 2.95 9.45 8.18
C LEU A 133 2.38 8.15 8.74
N VAL A 134 2.16 8.11 10.05
CA VAL A 134 1.60 6.96 10.77
C VAL A 134 0.29 7.35 11.45
N PRO A 135 -0.56 6.38 11.85
CA PRO A 135 -1.84 6.67 12.48
C PRO A 135 -1.71 7.46 13.78
N LEU A 136 -2.82 8.07 14.18
CA LEU A 136 -3.01 8.53 15.55
C LEU A 136 -2.88 7.38 16.54
N GLU A 137 -2.73 7.71 17.81
CA GLU A 137 -2.48 6.73 18.88
C GLU A 137 -1.14 5.98 18.70
N THR A 138 -0.17 6.57 18.02
CA THR A 138 1.22 6.10 18.02
C THR A 138 1.95 6.56 19.30
N LEU A 139 2.79 5.70 19.88
CA LEU A 139 3.59 6.01 21.07
C LEU A 139 4.85 6.81 20.69
N LEU A 140 4.76 8.13 20.76
CA LEU A 140 5.82 9.04 20.32
C LEU A 140 7.20 8.78 20.97
N PRO A 141 7.32 8.57 22.30
CA PRO A 141 8.63 8.33 22.94
C PRO A 141 9.34 7.06 22.47
N ALA A 142 8.60 6.08 21.92
CA ALA A 142 9.18 4.85 21.40
C ALA A 142 9.91 5.04 20.06
N GLN A 143 9.70 6.18 19.40
CA GLN A 143 10.27 6.56 18.09
C GLN A 143 9.86 5.61 16.95
N LEU A 144 9.92 6.11 15.72
CA LEU A 144 9.85 5.28 14.53
C LEU A 144 11.20 4.58 14.33
N THR A 145 11.19 3.31 13.91
CA THR A 145 12.44 2.62 13.51
C THR A 145 12.36 2.18 12.06
N ILE A 146 13.42 2.38 11.28
CA ILE A 146 13.55 1.86 9.91
C ILE A 146 14.81 1.02 9.82
N ALA A 147 14.69 -0.22 9.34
CA ALA A 147 15.79 -1.15 9.08
C ALA A 147 15.72 -1.64 7.63
N VAL A 148 16.87 -1.78 6.95
CA VAL A 148 16.94 -2.32 5.59
C VAL A 148 17.47 -3.75 5.65
N ASP A 149 16.72 -4.69 5.11
CA ASP A 149 17.00 -6.13 5.18
C ASP A 149 17.36 -6.56 6.61
N ASP A 150 18.54 -7.15 6.82
CA ASP A 150 19.04 -7.61 8.13
C ASP A 150 19.96 -6.59 8.82
N ALA A 151 20.11 -5.39 8.25
CA ALA A 151 20.95 -4.35 8.84
C ALA A 151 20.30 -3.76 10.11
N PRO A 152 21.10 -3.27 11.09
CA PRO A 152 20.56 -2.58 12.26
C PRO A 152 19.68 -1.38 11.87
N GLY A 153 18.53 -1.24 12.53
CA GLY A 153 17.61 -0.14 12.29
C GLY A 153 18.06 1.19 12.89
N LYS A 154 17.67 2.29 12.24
CA LYS A 154 17.83 3.67 12.72
C LYS A 154 16.52 4.15 13.35
N ARG A 155 16.61 4.95 14.42
CA ARG A 155 15.45 5.54 15.11
C ARG A 155 15.25 7.00 14.72
N TYR A 156 13.99 7.40 14.59
CA TYR A 156 13.58 8.74 14.20
C TYR A 156 12.48 9.24 15.13
N ASN A 157 12.62 10.49 15.57
CA ASN A 157 11.57 11.15 16.35
C ASN A 157 10.37 11.49 15.45
N TYR A 158 9.20 11.50 16.06
CA TYR A 158 8.03 12.14 15.45
C TYR A 158 8.16 13.65 15.63
N SER A 159 7.96 14.41 14.56
CA SER A 159 8.10 15.86 14.55
C SER A 159 6.82 16.55 15.01
N PHE A 160 5.66 16.08 14.54
CA PHE A 160 4.35 16.62 14.91
C PHE A 160 3.24 15.60 14.65
N CYS A 161 2.05 15.87 15.20
CA CYS A 161 0.83 15.17 14.84
C CYS A 161 -0.25 16.15 14.39
N SER A 162 -1.15 15.67 13.57
CA SER A 162 -2.29 16.39 13.00
C SER A 162 -3.48 15.43 12.92
N PRO A 163 -4.70 15.89 12.58
CA PRO A 163 -5.85 14.99 12.45
C PRO A 163 -5.66 13.83 11.46
N VAL A 164 -4.72 13.94 10.50
CA VAL A 164 -4.42 12.87 9.54
C VAL A 164 -3.40 11.85 10.04
N GLY A 165 -2.71 12.11 11.15
CA GLY A 165 -1.68 11.23 11.69
C GLY A 165 -0.48 11.95 12.30
N CYS A 166 0.50 11.17 12.74
CA CYS A 166 1.78 11.64 13.27
C CYS A 166 2.88 11.48 12.21
N ALA A 167 3.67 12.53 12.01
CA ALA A 167 4.70 12.57 10.99
C ALA A 167 6.10 12.46 11.62
N ALA A 168 6.93 11.56 11.08
CA ALA A 168 8.38 11.61 11.26
C ALA A 168 9.01 12.25 10.02
N GLN A 169 9.76 13.33 10.21
CA GLN A 169 10.55 13.97 9.15
C GLN A 169 11.99 13.47 9.24
N ILE A 170 12.46 12.83 8.18
CA ILE A 170 13.68 12.05 8.15
C ILE A 170 14.64 12.65 7.13
N GLY A 171 15.88 12.90 7.55
CA GLY A 171 17.00 13.12 6.63
C GLY A 171 17.68 11.79 6.34
N LEU A 172 17.67 11.36 5.08
CA LEU A 172 18.39 10.17 4.62
C LEU A 172 19.77 10.60 4.15
N THR A 173 20.81 9.99 4.72
CA THR A 173 22.19 10.19 4.26
C THR A 173 22.42 9.49 2.92
N GLN A 174 23.55 9.77 2.27
CA GLN A 174 23.92 9.04 1.06
C GLN A 174 24.05 7.52 1.32
N GLU A 175 24.55 7.13 2.49
CA GLU A 175 24.65 5.72 2.89
C GLU A 175 23.28 5.07 3.04
N ASP A 176 22.28 5.81 3.56
CA ASP A 176 20.89 5.33 3.66
C ASP A 176 20.28 5.12 2.27
N VAL A 177 20.43 6.10 1.38
CA VAL A 177 19.95 6.01 0.00
C VAL A 177 20.60 4.83 -0.71
N ASP A 178 21.91 4.63 -0.55
CA ASP A 178 22.62 3.51 -1.16
C ASP A 178 22.18 2.16 -0.59
N ALA A 179 21.88 2.10 0.71
CA ALA A 179 21.29 0.91 1.32
C ALA A 179 19.91 0.61 0.73
N PHE A 180 19.05 1.62 0.56
CA PHE A 180 17.73 1.46 -0.05
C PHE A 180 17.83 1.02 -1.53
N LYS A 181 18.82 1.52 -2.28
CA LYS A 181 19.06 1.12 -3.67
C LYS A 181 19.53 -0.33 -3.83
N LYS A 182 20.26 -0.86 -2.84
CA LYS A 182 20.83 -2.21 -2.85
C LYS A 182 19.92 -3.25 -2.19
N GLY A 183 19.11 -2.82 -1.22
CA GLY A 183 18.30 -3.70 -0.40
C GLY A 183 17.05 -4.21 -1.12
N ALA A 184 16.46 -5.26 -0.57
CA ALA A 184 15.22 -5.84 -1.11
C ALA A 184 13.97 -5.25 -0.43
N LYS A 185 14.04 -5.04 0.89
CA LYS A 185 12.96 -4.46 1.68
C LYS A 185 13.50 -3.63 2.84
N ALA A 186 12.72 -2.65 3.26
CA ALA A 186 12.87 -2.02 4.56
C ALA A 186 11.72 -2.42 5.48
N THR A 187 11.97 -2.47 6.78
CA THR A 187 10.95 -2.66 7.81
C THR A 187 10.77 -1.34 8.55
N VAL A 188 9.54 -0.83 8.54
CA VAL A 188 9.13 0.36 9.30
C VAL A 188 8.39 -0.11 10.54
N SER A 189 8.96 0.15 11.72
CA SER A 189 8.39 -0.27 12.99
C SER A 189 7.87 0.92 13.80
N LEU A 190 6.68 0.75 14.38
CA LEU A 190 6.06 1.69 15.31
C LEU A 190 5.40 0.95 16.49
N VAL A 191 5.15 1.67 17.56
CA VAL A 191 4.52 1.15 18.79
C VAL A 191 3.20 1.87 19.00
N PRO A 192 2.06 1.16 19.12
CA PRO A 192 0.80 1.79 19.51
C PRO A 192 0.85 2.30 20.95
N ALA A 193 0.36 3.51 21.20
CA ALA A 193 0.21 4.06 22.55
C ALA A 193 -0.73 3.25 23.45
N PRO A 194 -1.85 2.68 22.94
CA PRO A 194 -2.72 1.82 23.74
C PRO A 194 -2.10 0.47 24.10
N ALA A 195 -1.06 0.05 23.38
CA ALA A 195 -0.38 -1.25 23.54
C ALA A 195 1.16 -1.05 23.51
N PRO A 196 1.75 -0.43 24.55
CA PRO A 196 3.16 -0.01 24.56
C PRO A 196 4.17 -1.17 24.56
N ASP A 197 3.70 -2.38 24.84
CA ASP A 197 4.44 -3.64 24.80
C ASP A 197 4.41 -4.31 23.41
N GLN A 198 3.57 -3.81 22.49
CA GLN A 198 3.44 -4.34 21.14
C GLN A 198 4.21 -3.49 20.12
N ARG A 199 4.70 -4.16 19.07
CA ARG A 199 5.36 -3.51 17.94
C ARG A 199 4.68 -3.95 16.66
N ILE A 200 4.30 -2.96 15.85
CA ILE A 200 3.83 -3.17 14.48
C ILE A 200 5.04 -3.02 13.57
N ASN A 201 5.24 -4.00 12.69
CA ASN A 201 6.28 -3.99 11.66
C ASN A 201 5.60 -3.96 10.29
N LEU A 202 5.80 -2.89 9.55
CA LEU A 202 5.26 -2.70 8.21
C LEU A 202 6.37 -2.90 7.19
N SER A 203 6.09 -3.65 6.12
CA SER A 203 7.04 -3.84 5.03
C SER A 203 6.99 -2.63 4.09
N LEU A 204 8.16 -2.04 3.81
CA LEU A 204 8.38 -1.08 2.75
C LEU A 204 9.19 -1.78 1.65
N SER A 205 8.58 -2.01 0.49
CA SER A 205 9.28 -2.62 -0.63
C SER A 205 10.33 -1.67 -1.20
N LEU A 206 11.52 -2.19 -1.50
CA LEU A 206 12.56 -1.44 -2.21
C LEU A 206 12.58 -1.78 -3.71
N ASN A 207 11.66 -2.62 -4.19
CA ASN A 207 11.51 -2.90 -5.60
C ASN A 207 11.14 -1.61 -6.37
N GLY A 208 12.01 -1.21 -7.30
CA GLY A 208 11.83 0.00 -8.10
C GLY A 208 12.30 1.29 -7.42
N PHE A 209 12.79 1.24 -6.17
CA PHE A 209 13.27 2.43 -5.45
C PHE A 209 14.34 3.20 -6.23
N THR A 210 15.34 2.51 -6.78
CA THR A 210 16.44 3.16 -7.52
C THR A 210 15.94 3.96 -8.72
N ALA A 211 15.01 3.41 -9.50
CA ALA A 211 14.45 4.09 -10.66
C ALA A 211 13.61 5.30 -10.22
N GLY A 212 12.73 5.10 -9.23
CA GLY A 212 11.89 6.17 -8.70
C GLY A 212 12.68 7.29 -8.04
N PHE A 213 13.72 6.97 -7.27
CA PHE A 213 14.59 7.95 -6.62
C PHE A 213 15.36 8.80 -7.63
N ASN A 214 15.73 8.24 -8.79
CA ASN A 214 16.40 9.01 -9.83
C ASN A 214 15.41 9.92 -10.59
N ALA A 215 14.13 9.57 -10.62
CA ALA A 215 13.06 10.31 -11.29
C ALA A 215 12.41 11.41 -10.43
N VAL A 216 12.39 11.25 -9.10
CA VAL A 216 11.74 12.20 -8.18
C VAL A 216 12.42 13.57 -8.18
N ASP A 217 11.64 14.62 -7.93
CA ASP A 217 12.15 15.97 -7.93
C ASP A 217 13.25 16.20 -6.88
N VAL A 218 14.05 17.22 -7.16
CA VAL A 218 15.13 17.70 -6.32
C VAL A 218 14.72 19.04 -5.74
N LEU A 219 14.78 19.15 -4.42
CA LEU A 219 14.72 20.43 -3.74
C LEU A 219 16.14 20.99 -3.62
N THR A 220 16.34 22.19 -4.12
CA THR A 220 17.54 23.00 -3.90
C THR A 220 17.26 23.95 -2.74
N GLU A 221 17.98 23.81 -1.63
CA GLU A 221 17.96 24.82 -0.54
C GLU A 221 18.85 26.03 -0.85
#